data_AF-A0A6M1YU81-F1
#
_entry.id   AF-A0A6M1YU81-F1
#
_cell.length_a   1.000
_cell.length_b   1.000
_cell.length_c   1.000
_cell.angle_alpha   90.00
_cell.angle_beta   90.00
_cell.angle_gamma   90.00
#
_symmetry.space_group_name_H-M   'P 1'
#
loop_
_entity.id
_entity.type
_entity.pdbx_description
1 polymer ?
#
loop_
_entity_poly.entity_id
_entity_poly.type
_entity_poly.pdbx_seq_one_letter_code
_entity_poly.pdbx_strand_id
1 'polypeptide(L)'
;LNLFHIGDFEAMLPKIKFQKFEKTIIRPLIYVSEKDIITFAKQNEILKTFCKCPNAQKSKRKDVKKIILDIERDFPNIKSNLSKASFLYGSKKALRCK
;
A
#
# COMPACT_ATOMS: atom_id res chain seq x y z
N LEU A 1 3.44 5.20 6.57
CA LEU A 1 4.61 6.06 6.82
C LEU A 1 4.18 7.41 7.38
N ASN A 2 3.25 8.09 6.70
CA ASN A 2 2.71 9.39 7.14
C ASN A 2 2.18 9.34 8.58
N LEU A 3 1.41 8.30 8.93
CA LEU A 3 0.90 8.12 10.28
C LEU A 3 2.00 8.08 11.35
N PHE A 4 3.11 7.40 11.09
CA PHE A 4 4.18 7.18 12.07
C PHE A 4 5.17 8.34 12.17
N HIS A 5 5.27 9.21 11.17
CA HIS A 5 6.27 10.29 11.13
C HIS A 5 5.68 11.70 11.17
N ILE A 6 4.49 11.89 10.60
CA ILE A 6 3.84 13.19 10.39
C ILE A 6 2.53 13.26 11.19
N GLY A 7 2.02 12.12 11.69
CA GLY A 7 0.72 12.02 12.36
C GLY A 7 -0.46 12.08 11.40
N ASP A 8 -0.22 11.96 10.09
CA ASP A 8 -1.26 12.09 9.07
C ASP A 8 -1.70 10.72 8.54
N PHE A 9 -2.99 10.41 8.65
CA PHE A 9 -3.55 9.15 8.20
C PHE A 9 -4.08 9.29 6.79
N GLU A 10 -3.19 9.08 5.82
CA GLU A 10 -3.48 9.27 4.40
C GLU A 10 -3.33 7.97 3.64
N ALA A 11 -4.25 7.73 2.71
CA ALA A 11 -4.27 6.55 1.87
C ALA A 11 -4.72 6.87 0.44
N MET A 12 -4.12 6.14 -0.51
CA MET A 12 -4.46 6.27 -1.92
C MET A 12 -5.67 5.37 -2.25
N LEU A 13 -6.79 6.00 -2.61
CA LEU A 13 -8.03 5.33 -3.02
C LEU A 13 -7.83 4.36 -4.21
N PRO A 14 -8.75 3.40 -4.40
CA PRO A 14 -8.70 2.46 -5.54
C PRO A 14 -8.79 3.16 -6.89
N LYS A 15 -9.52 4.27 -6.97
CA LYS A 15 -9.70 5.10 -8.16
C LYS A 15 -9.49 6.56 -7.79
N ILE A 16 -8.54 7.21 -8.46
CA ILE A 16 -8.25 8.63 -8.27
C ILE A 16 -8.23 9.30 -9.63
N LYS A 17 -9.13 10.27 -9.83
CA LYS A 17 -9.11 11.14 -11.01
C LYS A 17 -8.20 12.32 -10.71
N PHE A 18 -7.18 12.54 -11.54
CA PHE A 18 -6.41 13.77 -11.46
C PHE A 18 -7.25 14.93 -11.98
N GLN A 19 -7.19 16.07 -11.29
CA GLN A 19 -7.85 17.29 -11.76
C GLN A 19 -7.00 18.01 -12.82
N LYS A 20 -5.68 18.05 -12.62
CA LYS A 20 -4.74 18.75 -13.51
C LYS A 20 -4.48 18.03 -14.84
N PHE A 21 -4.56 16.70 -14.83
CA PHE A 21 -4.37 15.88 -16.03
C PHE A 21 -5.63 15.04 -16.18
N GLU A 22 -6.20 14.97 -17.38
CA GLU A 22 -7.41 14.19 -17.66
C GLU A 22 -7.14 12.67 -17.67
N LYS A 23 -6.56 12.17 -16.58
CA LYS A 23 -6.13 10.80 -16.38
C LYS A 23 -6.63 10.31 -15.04
N THR A 24 -6.98 9.03 -14.99
CA THR A 24 -7.43 8.35 -13.77
C THR A 24 -6.45 7.25 -13.42
N ILE A 25 -5.93 7.26 -12.20
CA ILE A 25 -5.18 6.11 -11.68
C ILE A 25 -6.16 5.12 -11.07
N ILE A 26 -6.01 3.85 -11.44
CA ILE A 26 -6.69 2.72 -10.83
C ILE A 26 -5.69 1.80 -10.13
N ARG A 27 -6.10 1.20 -9.01
CA ARG A 27 -5.35 0.19 -8.26
C ARG A 27 -6.13 -1.14 -8.27
N PRO A 28 -6.06 -1.92 -9.35
CA PRO A 28 -6.89 -3.11 -9.51
C PRO A 28 -6.60 -4.20 -8.47
N LEU A 29 -5.37 -4.27 -7.96
CA LEU A 29 -4.92 -5.30 -7.01
C LEU A 29 -5.01 -4.85 -5.54
N ILE A 30 -5.80 -3.83 -5.20
CA ILE A 30 -5.79 -3.25 -3.85
C ILE A 30 -6.34 -4.19 -2.77
N TYR A 31 -7.19 -5.16 -3.14
CA TYR A 31 -7.76 -6.16 -2.24
C TYR A 31 -6.98 -7.47 -2.21
N VAL A 32 -5.98 -7.63 -3.09
CA VAL A 32 -5.20 -8.86 -3.22
C VAL A 32 -4.00 -8.80 -2.28
N SER A 33 -3.72 -9.89 -1.57
CA SER A 33 -2.57 -9.94 -0.69
C SER A 33 -1.25 -10.02 -1.49
N GLU A 34 -0.17 -9.49 -0.92
CA GLU A 34 1.16 -9.55 -1.55
C GLU A 34 1.62 -11.00 -1.75
N LYS A 35 1.23 -11.91 -0.84
CA LYS A 35 1.55 -13.35 -0.95
C LYS A 35 0.90 -13.95 -2.19
N ASP A 36 -0.37 -13.64 -2.44
CA ASP A 36 -1.10 -14.18 -3.59
C ASP A 36 -0.55 -13.66 -4.91
N ILE A 37 -0.19 -12.37 -4.96
CA ILE A 37 0.46 -11.76 -6.13
C ILE A 37 1.78 -12.48 -6.43
N ILE A 38 2.59 -12.76 -5.40
CA ILE A 38 3.88 -13.46 -5.57
C ILE A 38 3.64 -14.91 -6.04
N THR A 39 2.69 -15.63 -5.44
CA THR A 39 2.36 -17.01 -5.83
C THR A 39 1.89 -17.07 -7.27
N PHE A 40 0.97 -16.19 -7.67
CA PHE A 40 0.49 -16.07 -9.04
C PHE A 40 1.62 -15.75 -10.01
N ALA A 41 2.49 -14.79 -9.66
CA ALA A 41 3.61 -14.39 -10.52
C ALA A 41 4.67 -15.50 -10.67
N LYS A 42 4.85 -16.37 -9.67
CA LYS A 42 5.70 -17.57 -9.77
C LYS A 42 5.10 -18.61 -10.69
N GLN A 43 3.81 -18.92 -10.51
CA GLN A 43 3.09 -19.92 -11.31
C GLN A 43 3.05 -19.56 -12.80
N ASN A 44 2.97 -18.27 -13.12
CA ASN A 44 2.91 -17.78 -14.50
C ASN A 44 4.29 -17.35 -15.05
N GLU A 45 5.38 -17.65 -14.33
CA GLU A 45 6.75 -17.31 -14.74
C GLU A 45 6.99 -15.82 -15.08
N ILE A 46 6.26 -14.93 -14.40
CA ILE A 46 6.31 -13.47 -14.62
C ILE A 46 7.51 -12.83 -13.90
N LEU A 47 8.04 -13.48 -12.86
CA LEU A 47 9.16 -12.99 -12.04
C LEU A 47 10.52 -13.10 -12.75
N LYS A 48 10.66 -12.53 -13.94
CA LYS A 48 11.88 -12.64 -14.76
C LYS A 48 12.95 -11.58 -14.46
N THR A 49 12.64 -10.50 -13.72
CA THR A 49 13.67 -9.50 -13.35
C THR A 49 13.34 -8.75 -12.06
N PHE A 50 14.22 -8.83 -11.07
CA PHE A 50 14.17 -7.98 -9.89
C PHE A 50 15.01 -6.73 -10.13
N CYS A 51 14.37 -5.57 -10.25
CA CYS A 51 15.08 -4.29 -10.21
C CYS A 51 15.59 -4.05 -8.78
N LYS A 52 16.86 -4.38 -8.52
CA LYS A 52 17.52 -4.12 -7.23
C LYS A 52 17.99 -2.66 -7.19
N CYS A 53 17.08 -1.73 -6.92
CA CYS A 53 17.50 -0.39 -6.51
C CYS A 53 18.25 -0.49 -5.16
N PRO A 54 19.50 0.00 -5.04
CA PRO A 54 20.28 -0.10 -3.80
C PRO A 54 19.55 0.49 -2.59
N ASN A 55 18.82 1.59 -2.80
CA ASN A 55 18.06 2.27 -1.75
C ASN A 55 16.76 1.57 -1.35
N ALA A 56 16.24 0.63 -2.16
CA ALA A 56 15.03 -0.11 -1.79
C ALA A 56 15.24 -0.97 -0.54
N GLN A 57 16.47 -1.44 -0.32
CA GLN A 57 16.81 -2.32 0.80
C GLN A 57 16.79 -1.62 2.17
N LYS A 58 17.07 -0.31 2.21
CA LYS A 58 17.10 0.52 3.43
C LYS A 58 15.89 1.46 3.52
N SER A 59 14.72 1.03 3.04
CA SER A 59 13.52 1.87 3.08
C SER A 59 12.78 1.75 4.41
N LYS A 60 12.33 2.89 4.95
CA LYS A 60 11.44 2.95 6.13
C LYS A 60 10.12 2.18 5.94
N ARG A 61 9.72 1.93 4.68
CA ARG A 61 8.55 1.09 4.35
C ARG A 61 8.75 -0.35 4.83
N LYS A 62 9.97 -0.86 4.75
CA LYS A 62 10.33 -2.20 5.24
C LYS A 62 10.24 -2.28 6.76
N ASP A 63 10.68 -1.23 7.46
CA ASP A 63 10.60 -1.15 8.92
C ASP A 63 9.15 -1.15 9.40
N VAL A 64 8.29 -0.31 8.81
CA VAL A 64 6.85 -0.29 9.13
C VAL A 64 6.19 -1.63 8.83
N LYS A 65 6.60 -2.34 7.76
CA LYS A 65 6.08 -3.68 7.46
C LYS A 65 6.42 -4.69 8.56
N LYS A 66 7.61 -4.61 9.16
CA LYS A 66 7.99 -5.46 10.31
C LYS A 66 7.14 -5.14 11.53
N ILE A 67 6.98 -3.86 11.87
CA ILE A 67 6.15 -3.42 13.00
C ILE A 67 4.71 -3.96 12.87
N ILE A 68 4.12 -3.86 11.68
CA ILE A 68 2.76 -4.38 11.45
C ILE A 68 2.70 -5.90 11.62
N LEU A 69 3.73 -6.64 11.18
CA LEU A 69 3.81 -8.09 11.36
C LEU A 69 3.96 -8.50 12.83
N ASP A 70 4.68 -7.70 13.62
CA ASP A 70 4.82 -7.96 15.05
C ASP A 70 3.49 -7.70 15.78
N ILE A 71 2.78 -6.61 15.45
CA ILE A 71 1.44 -6.31 16.01
C ILE A 71 0.39 -7.36 15.58
N GLU A 72 0.52 -7.93 14.37
CA GLU A 72 -0.39 -8.96 13.87
C GLU A 72 -0.39 -10.23 14.74
N ARG A 73 0.68 -10.47 15.53
CA ARG A 73 0.74 -11.59 16.49
C ARG A 73 -0.29 -11.43 17.60
N ASP A 74 -0.49 -10.22 18.10
CA ASP A 74 -1.46 -9.91 19.14
C ASP A 74 -2.85 -9.62 18.56
N PHE A 75 -2.89 -9.03 17.36
CA PHE A 75 -4.11 -8.64 16.66
C PHE A 75 -4.18 -9.24 15.25
N PRO A 76 -4.72 -10.45 15.07
CA PRO A 76 -4.66 -11.18 13.80
C PRO A 76 -5.33 -10.46 12.63
N ASN A 77 -6.30 -9.58 12.90
CA ASN A 77 -7.05 -8.85 11.88
C ASN A 77 -6.53 -7.43 11.61
N ILE A 78 -5.38 -7.04 12.17
CA ILE A 78 -4.89 -5.65 12.12
C ILE A 78 -4.73 -5.11 10.70
N LYS A 79 -4.23 -5.92 9.75
CA LYS A 79 -4.05 -5.49 8.36
C LYS A 79 -5.38 -5.17 7.67
N SER A 80 -6.39 -6.01 7.88
CA SER A 80 -7.73 -5.81 7.32
C SER A 80 -8.38 -4.57 7.93
N ASN A 81 -8.30 -4.42 9.25
CA ASN A 81 -8.82 -3.27 9.97
C ASN A 81 -8.15 -1.96 9.53
N LEU A 82 -6.84 -1.96 9.38
CA LEU A 82 -6.08 -0.80 8.93
C LEU A 82 -6.40 -0.44 7.48
N SER A 83 -6.55 -1.44 6.60
CA SER A 83 -6.98 -1.25 5.21
C SER A 83 -8.37 -0.61 5.15
N LYS A 84 -9.33 -1.14 5.92
CA LYS A 84 -10.69 -0.60 6.03
C LYS A 84 -10.69 0.82 6.56
N ALA A 85 -9.96 1.09 7.63
CA ALA A 85 -9.81 2.43 8.19
C ALA A 85 -9.22 3.39 7.15
N SER A 86 -8.21 2.94 6.39
CA SER A 86 -7.57 3.71 5.33
C SER A 86 -8.58 4.17 4.27
N PHE A 87 -9.54 3.32 3.89
CA PHE A 87 -10.61 3.73 2.96
C PHE A 87 -11.60 4.72 3.57
N LEU A 88 -11.95 4.56 4.85
CA LEU A 88 -12.93 5.41 5.52
C LEU A 88 -12.37 6.79 5.86
N TYR A 89 -11.14 6.86 6.35
CA TYR A 89 -10.56 8.08 6.93
C TYR A 89 -9.44 8.68 6.10
N GLY A 90 -8.68 7.88 5.36
CA GLY A 90 -7.48 8.32 4.64
C GLY A 90 -7.71 8.92 3.25
N SER A 91 -8.97 9.10 2.85
CA SER A 91 -9.36 9.47 1.48
C SER A 91 -9.28 10.97 1.17
N LYS A 92 -9.09 11.84 2.18
CA LYS A 92 -9.42 13.26 2.02
C LYS A 92 -8.41 14.03 1.17
N LYS A 93 -7.11 13.72 1.18
CA LYS A 93 -6.12 14.50 0.42
C LYS A 93 -6.03 14.10 -1.05
N ALA A 94 -6.25 12.83 -1.38
CA ALA A 94 -6.24 12.33 -2.76
C ALA A 94 -7.31 12.99 -3.66
N LEU A 95 -8.43 13.41 -3.09
CA LEU A 95 -9.51 14.12 -3.80
C LEU A 95 -9.28 15.63 -3.87
N ARG A 96 -8.44 16.16 -2.99
CA ARG A 96 -8.04 17.57 -2.92
C ARG A 96 -6.82 17.82 -3.81
N CYS A 97 -6.90 17.48 -5.09
CA CYS A 97 -5.98 18.06 -6.06
C CYS A 97 -6.38 19.53 -6.23
N LYS A 98 -5.70 20.46 -5.54
CA LYS A 98 -5.66 21.86 -5.95
C LYS A 98 -4.65 22.03 -7.08
#